data_AF-A0A2M9C380-F1
#
_entry.id   AF-A0A2M9C380-F1
#
_cell.length_a   1.000
_cell.length_b   1.000
_cell.length_c   1.000
_cell.angle_alpha   90.00
_cell.angle_beta   90.00
_cell.angle_gamma   90.00
#
_symmetry.space_group_name_H-M   'P 1'
#
loop_
_entity.id
_entity.type
_entity.pdbx_description
1 polymer ?
#
loop_
_entity_poly.entity_id
_entity_poly.type
_entity_poly.pdbx_seq_one_letter_code
_entity_poly.pdbx_strand_id
1 'polypeptide(L)'
;MRLSPRVSFSSFASTDDPQFAVWKRVNMKMLGGVDEEPQPRPGVSSRGPGRGASTTARREPSRPCGIWQLLASNNRELGRSARAYLTFAGASAHVRELQENAGELIIRVDSHRYLGTWFWYLEFEGTPVVTCVRTFGSAADAAHTASGAVLALGQAVLDESPRSTSRGRKMVRVDESAHASVW
;
A
#
# COMPACT_ATOMS: atom_id res chain seq x y z
N MET A 1 -17.25 -15.60 -19.57
CA MET A 1 -17.38 -14.62 -18.47
C MET A 1 -16.10 -13.79 -18.44
N ARG A 2 -16.13 -12.51 -18.85
CA ARG A 2 -14.94 -11.64 -18.72
C ARG A 2 -14.86 -11.22 -17.25
N LEU A 3 -13.73 -11.49 -16.60
CA LEU A 3 -13.48 -11.00 -15.24
C LEU A 3 -13.42 -9.47 -15.30
N SER A 4 -14.14 -8.78 -14.42
CA SER A 4 -14.07 -7.32 -14.31
C SER A 4 -12.82 -6.91 -13.53
N PRO A 5 -12.25 -5.72 -13.79
CA PRO A 5 -11.32 -5.10 -12.84
C PRO A 5 -11.96 -4.99 -11.46
N ARG A 6 -11.13 -4.92 -10.42
CA ARG A 6 -11.63 -4.83 -9.04
C ARG A 6 -10.77 -3.96 -8.15
N VAL A 7 -11.38 -3.43 -7.11
CA VAL A 7 -10.69 -2.74 -6.03
C VAL A 7 -10.78 -3.58 -4.76
N SER A 8 -9.62 -3.98 -4.24
CA SER A 8 -9.50 -4.73 -2.98
C SER A 8 -8.87 -3.83 -1.93
N PHE A 9 -9.36 -3.90 -0.69
CA PHE A 9 -8.75 -3.21 0.45
C PHE A 9 -7.89 -4.17 1.26
N SER A 10 -6.73 -3.69 1.68
CA SER A 10 -5.80 -4.40 2.55
C SER A 10 -5.70 -3.64 3.88
N SER A 11 -6.03 -4.30 5.00
CA SER A 11 -5.91 -3.73 6.35
C SER A 11 -4.64 -4.19 7.05
N PHE A 12 -3.91 -3.25 7.63
CA PHE A 12 -2.75 -3.49 8.49
C PHE A 12 -3.15 -3.38 9.97
N ALA A 13 -2.49 -4.16 10.82
CA ALA A 13 -2.76 -4.17 12.25
C ALA A 13 -2.38 -2.85 12.93
N SER A 14 -1.42 -2.11 12.36
CA SER A 14 -0.93 -0.83 12.88
C SER A 14 -0.16 -0.06 11.82
N THR A 15 0.13 1.21 12.10
CA THR A 15 1.08 2.02 11.32
C THR A 15 2.53 1.58 11.47
N ASP A 16 2.84 0.75 12.47
CA ASP A 16 4.15 0.14 12.68
C ASP A 16 4.29 -1.19 11.90
N ASP A 17 3.26 -1.60 11.16
CA ASP A 17 3.30 -2.82 10.38
C ASP A 17 4.43 -2.75 9.34
N PRO A 18 5.34 -3.75 9.29
CA PRO A 18 6.45 -3.75 8.33
C PRO A 18 5.99 -3.63 6.88
N GLN A 19 4.85 -4.21 6.52
CA GLN A 19 4.31 -4.11 5.16
C GLN A 19 3.80 -2.70 4.85
N PHE A 20 3.19 -2.04 5.84
CA PHE A 20 2.77 -0.65 5.72
C PHE A 20 3.98 0.28 5.57
N ALA A 21 5.05 0.04 6.33
CA ALA A 21 6.29 0.81 6.23
C ALA A 21 6.96 0.64 4.84
N VAL A 22 6.97 -0.57 4.29
CA VAL A 22 7.47 -0.85 2.92
C VAL A 22 6.63 -0.11 1.88
N TRP A 23 5.30 -0.20 1.97
CA TRP A 23 4.40 0.53 1.09
C TRP A 23 4.67 2.04 1.16
N LYS A 24 4.74 2.61 2.37
CA LYS A 24 4.96 4.04 2.58
C LYS A 24 6.26 4.51 1.93
N ARG A 25 7.35 3.76 2.06
CA ARG A 25 8.65 4.09 1.43
C ARG A 25 8.56 4.08 -0.09
N VAL A 26 7.97 3.06 -0.69
CA VAL A 26 7.82 2.97 -2.15
C VAL A 26 6.96 4.11 -2.67
N ASN A 27 5.83 4.38 -2.00
CA ASN A 27 4.90 5.42 -2.39
C ASN A 27 5.51 6.84 -2.24
N MET A 28 6.25 7.09 -1.15
CA MET A 28 7.00 8.32 -0.96
C MET A 28 8.12 8.50 -1.99
N LYS A 29 8.81 7.43 -2.38
CA LYS A 29 9.84 7.52 -3.42
C LYS A 29 9.26 7.88 -4.79
N MET A 30 8.04 7.43 -5.10
CA MET A 30 7.36 7.78 -6.34
C MET A 30 6.81 9.22 -6.32
N LEU A 31 6.20 9.65 -5.22
CA LEU A 31 5.54 10.97 -5.16
C LEU A 31 6.45 12.11 -4.69
N GLY A 32 7.53 11.79 -3.98
CA GLY A 32 8.34 12.78 -3.26
C GLY A 32 9.41 13.46 -4.09
N GLY A 33 9.75 12.97 -5.29
CA GLY A 33 10.80 13.56 -6.14
C GLY A 33 12.18 13.76 -5.46
N VAL A 34 12.37 13.24 -4.24
CA VAL A 34 13.54 13.53 -3.42
C VAL A 34 14.66 12.54 -3.68
N ASP A 35 15.81 13.13 -4.03
CA ASP A 35 17.13 12.54 -4.09
C ASP A 35 17.43 11.73 -2.81
N GLU A 36 17.34 10.41 -2.90
CA GLU A 36 18.28 9.58 -2.15
C GLU A 36 19.49 9.37 -3.05
N GLU A 37 20.48 10.25 -2.90
CA GLU A 37 21.88 9.93 -3.20
C GLU A 37 22.17 8.55 -2.57
N PRO A 38 22.79 7.60 -3.30
CA PRO A 38 23.07 6.28 -2.76
C PRO A 38 23.97 6.42 -1.53
N GLN A 39 23.41 6.20 -0.33
CA GLN A 39 24.20 6.23 0.90
C GLN A 39 25.38 5.25 0.79
N PRO A 40 26.61 5.69 1.11
CA PRO A 40 27.74 4.78 1.23
C PRO A 40 27.45 3.80 2.36
N ARG A 41 27.67 2.50 2.08
CA ARG A 41 27.47 1.41 3.04
C ARG A 41 28.24 1.74 4.33
N PRO A 42 27.61 1.71 5.52
CA PRO A 42 28.34 1.93 6.75
C PRO A 42 29.33 0.78 6.96
N GLY A 43 30.61 1.15 6.94
CA GLY A 43 31.71 0.32 7.36
C GLY A 43 31.57 -0.08 8.83
N VAL A 44 32.15 -1.23 9.14
CA VAL A 44 32.23 -1.88 10.45
C VAL A 44 32.83 -0.98 11.55
N SER A 45 32.36 -1.23 12.78
CA SER A 45 32.87 -0.83 14.12
C SER A 45 32.43 0.54 14.66
N SER A 46 31.95 0.69 15.90
CA SER A 46 32.41 0.05 17.15
C SER A 46 31.37 0.14 18.29
N ARG A 47 31.59 -0.71 19.32
CA ARG A 47 30.81 -0.90 20.56
C ARG A 47 30.63 0.36 21.43
N GLY A 48 29.49 0.41 22.12
CA GLY A 48 29.31 1.11 23.41
C GLY A 48 27.94 0.79 24.04
N PRO A 49 27.84 0.34 25.31
CA PRO A 49 26.58 -0.09 25.91
C PRO A 49 25.87 1.09 26.59
N GLY A 50 24.79 1.58 25.98
CA GLY A 50 23.89 2.57 26.57
C GLY A 50 22.62 1.90 27.10
N ARG A 51 22.66 1.44 28.35
CA ARG A 51 21.50 0.97 29.11
C ARG A 51 20.66 2.19 29.47
N GLY A 52 19.54 2.39 28.80
CA GLY A 52 18.67 3.57 29.00
C GLY A 52 17.19 3.21 28.86
N ALA A 53 16.53 3.13 30.00
CA ALA A 53 15.10 3.32 30.23
C ALA A 53 14.11 2.64 29.25
N SER A 54 13.70 1.42 29.60
CA SER A 54 12.40 0.88 29.21
C SER A 54 11.30 1.74 29.83
N THR A 55 10.95 2.84 29.17
CA THR A 55 9.68 3.52 29.44
C THR A 55 8.59 2.62 28.87
N THR A 56 7.83 1.99 29.76
CA THR A 56 6.50 1.45 29.46
C THR A 56 5.58 2.63 29.12
N ALA A 57 5.84 3.29 28.00
CA ALA A 57 4.83 4.12 27.36
C ALA A 57 3.66 3.18 27.08
N ARG A 58 2.52 3.45 27.74
CA ARG A 58 1.23 2.85 27.43
C ARG A 58 1.04 2.99 25.92
N ARG A 59 1.32 1.91 25.19
CA ARG A 59 1.24 1.87 23.73
C ARG A 59 -0.23 2.11 23.42
N GLU A 60 -0.58 3.33 23.02
CA GLU A 60 -1.92 3.60 22.51
C GLU A 60 -2.23 2.53 21.46
N PRO A 61 -3.45 1.97 21.44
CA PRO A 61 -3.79 0.97 20.44
C PRO A 61 -3.53 1.61 19.08
N SER A 62 -2.51 1.10 18.40
CA SER A 62 -2.07 1.64 17.13
C SER A 62 -3.24 1.50 16.16
N ARG A 63 -3.70 2.65 15.64
CA ARG A 63 -4.93 2.67 14.87
C ARG A 63 -4.74 1.83 13.61
N PRO A 64 -5.67 0.91 13.29
CA PRO A 64 -5.61 0.16 12.05
C PRO A 64 -5.63 1.16 10.89
N CYS A 65 -4.83 0.86 9.87
CA CYS A 65 -4.79 1.63 8.64
C CYS A 65 -4.79 0.66 7.47
N GLY A 66 -5.21 1.11 6.30
CA GLY A 66 -5.22 0.26 5.12
C GLY A 66 -5.09 1.04 3.84
N ILE A 67 -4.83 0.30 2.77
CA ILE A 67 -4.70 0.82 1.42
C ILE A 67 -5.62 0.03 0.52
N TRP A 68 -6.05 0.62 -0.58
CA TRP A 68 -6.77 -0.12 -1.61
C TRP A 68 -5.86 -0.34 -2.83
N GLN A 69 -6.13 -1.42 -3.54
CA GLN A 69 -5.37 -1.86 -4.72
C GLN A 69 -6.33 -2.03 -5.88
N LEU A 70 -5.97 -1.46 -7.03
CA LEU A 70 -6.66 -1.67 -8.28
C LEU A 70 -6.06 -2.87 -8.99
N LEU A 71 -6.89 -3.88 -9.22
CA LEU A 71 -6.52 -5.11 -9.92
C LEU A 71 -7.19 -5.14 -11.29
N ALA A 72 -6.41 -5.50 -12.30
CA ALA A 72 -6.94 -5.85 -13.62
C ALA A 72 -7.79 -7.12 -13.55
N SER A 73 -8.51 -7.40 -14.63
CA SER A 73 -9.32 -8.61 -14.82
C SER A 73 -8.55 -9.92 -14.63
N ASN A 74 -7.23 -9.91 -14.88
CA ASN A 74 -6.34 -11.05 -14.64
C ASN A 74 -5.67 -11.05 -13.25
N ASN A 75 -6.20 -10.27 -12.30
CA ASN A 75 -5.71 -10.11 -10.93
C ASN A 75 -4.34 -9.45 -10.80
N ARG A 76 -3.79 -8.91 -11.88
CA ARG A 76 -2.56 -8.14 -11.82
C ARG A 76 -2.85 -6.77 -11.21
N GLU A 77 -2.09 -6.41 -10.18
CA GLU A 77 -2.14 -5.08 -9.60
C GLU A 77 -1.67 -4.04 -10.63
N LEU A 78 -2.51 -3.04 -10.89
CA LEU A 78 -2.24 -1.94 -11.80
C LEU A 78 -1.68 -0.75 -11.03
N GLY A 79 -2.35 -0.42 -9.93
CA GLY A 79 -2.00 0.67 -9.04
C GLY A 79 -2.60 0.46 -7.65
N ARG A 80 -2.23 1.33 -6.73
CA ARG A 80 -2.71 1.32 -5.36
C ARG A 80 -2.96 2.75 -4.89
N SER A 81 -3.68 2.89 -3.80
CA SER A 81 -3.92 4.21 -3.23
C SER A 81 -2.62 4.93 -2.88
N ALA A 82 -2.55 6.22 -3.24
CA ALA A 82 -1.44 7.10 -2.89
C ALA A 82 -1.44 7.51 -1.40
N ARG A 83 -2.55 7.28 -0.69
CA ARG A 83 -2.71 7.51 0.74
C ARG A 83 -3.23 6.29 1.47
N ALA A 84 -3.05 6.28 2.78
CA ALA A 84 -3.62 5.29 3.69
C ALA A 84 -4.97 5.79 4.23
N TYR A 85 -5.85 4.86 4.59
CA TYR A 85 -7.17 5.15 5.16
C TYR A 85 -7.28 4.52 6.54
N LEU A 86 -7.98 5.22 7.43
CA LEU A 86 -8.28 4.74 8.78
C LEU A 86 -9.40 3.69 8.78
N THR A 87 -10.30 3.74 7.79
CA THR A 87 -11.47 2.87 7.72
C THR A 87 -11.68 2.36 6.29
N PHE A 88 -12.23 1.15 6.20
CA PHE A 88 -12.68 0.59 4.92
C PHE A 88 -13.75 1.48 4.26
N ALA A 89 -14.73 1.97 5.05
CA ALA A 89 -15.77 2.86 4.55
C ALA A 89 -15.21 4.14 3.92
N GLY A 90 -14.21 4.78 4.55
CA GLY A 90 -13.56 5.98 3.99
C GLY A 90 -12.77 5.67 2.71
N ALA A 91 -12.12 4.50 2.64
CA ALA A 91 -11.46 4.05 1.43
C ALA A 91 -12.46 3.79 0.29
N SER A 92 -13.55 3.07 0.57
CA SER A 92 -14.59 2.77 -0.42
C SER A 92 -15.29 4.03 -0.91
N ALA A 93 -15.58 4.99 -0.03
CA ALA A 93 -16.17 6.27 -0.40
C ALA A 93 -15.26 7.03 -1.37
N HIS A 94 -13.96 7.14 -1.06
CA HIS A 94 -13.01 7.78 -1.96
C HIS A 94 -12.86 7.04 -3.30
N VAL A 95 -12.86 5.70 -3.31
CA VAL A 95 -12.82 4.97 -4.58
C VAL A 95 -14.06 5.29 -5.43
N ARG A 96 -15.25 5.36 -4.84
CA ARG A 96 -16.48 5.73 -5.57
C ARG A 96 -16.41 7.14 -6.13
N GLU A 97 -15.93 8.10 -5.34
CA GLU A 97 -15.69 9.47 -5.79
C GLU A 97 -14.75 9.51 -7.01
N LEU A 98 -13.65 8.74 -6.99
CA LEU A 98 -12.75 8.63 -8.15
C LEU A 98 -13.39 7.92 -9.35
N GLN A 99 -14.34 7.01 -9.14
CA GLN A 99 -15.06 6.33 -10.21
C GLN A 99 -16.05 7.26 -10.90
N GLU A 100 -16.81 8.03 -10.10
CA GLU A 100 -17.75 9.03 -10.58
C GLU A 100 -17.04 10.14 -11.37
N ASN A 101 -15.82 10.51 -10.94
CA ASN A 101 -15.01 11.54 -11.57
C ASN A 101 -13.83 10.97 -12.38
N ALA A 102 -13.95 9.74 -12.90
CA ALA A 102 -12.84 9.07 -13.60
C ALA A 102 -12.33 9.87 -14.81
N GLY A 103 -13.21 10.64 -15.47
CA GLY A 103 -12.85 11.51 -16.58
C GLY A 103 -12.05 12.77 -16.19
N GLU A 104 -12.02 13.11 -14.91
CA GLU A 104 -11.29 14.26 -14.37
C GLU A 104 -9.91 13.88 -13.81
N LEU A 105 -9.59 12.58 -13.80
CA LEU A 105 -8.30 12.09 -13.35
C LEU A 105 -7.19 12.51 -14.31
N ILE A 106 -6.17 13.16 -13.76
CA ILE A 106 -5.01 13.61 -14.52
C ILE A 106 -3.92 12.53 -14.43
N ILE A 107 -3.48 12.06 -15.59
CA ILE A 107 -2.33 11.15 -15.68
C ILE A 107 -1.04 11.97 -15.57
N ARG A 108 -0.21 11.62 -14.60
CA ARG A 108 1.16 12.12 -14.49
C ARG A 108 2.13 11.01 -14.78
N VAL A 109 3.09 11.29 -15.66
CA VAL A 109 4.19 10.38 -16.00
C VAL A 109 5.48 11.08 -15.65
N ASP A 110 6.31 10.42 -14.87
CA ASP A 110 7.58 10.94 -14.40
C ASP A 110 8.65 9.84 -14.44
N SER A 111 9.91 10.21 -14.28
CA SER A 111 11.04 9.29 -14.34
C SER A 111 11.85 9.35 -13.04
N HIS A 112 12.34 8.19 -12.62
CA HIS A 112 13.42 8.18 -11.63
C HIS A 112 14.72 8.60 -12.33
N ARG A 113 15.16 9.83 -12.04
CA ARG A 113 16.35 10.47 -12.63
C ARG A 113 17.58 9.56 -12.73
N TYR A 114 17.79 8.71 -11.72
CA TYR A 114 18.96 7.83 -11.61
C TYR A 114 18.74 6.40 -12.09
N LEU A 115 17.49 5.95 -12.23
CA LEU A 115 17.18 4.56 -12.60
C LEU A 115 16.83 4.41 -14.08
N GLY A 116 16.66 5.52 -14.81
CA GLY A 116 16.28 5.50 -16.23
C GLY A 116 14.93 4.83 -16.49
N THR A 117 14.08 4.74 -15.46
CA THR A 117 12.76 4.11 -15.54
C THR A 117 11.67 5.13 -15.26
N TRP A 118 10.54 4.91 -15.91
CA TRP A 118 9.36 5.77 -15.85
C TRP A 118 8.33 5.17 -14.90
N PHE A 119 7.52 6.01 -14.29
CA PHE A 119 6.40 5.61 -13.47
C PHE A 119 5.23 6.58 -13.71
N TRP A 120 4.04 6.17 -13.30
CA TRP A 120 2.88 7.03 -13.35
C TRP A 120 2.16 7.10 -12.01
N TYR A 121 1.44 8.19 -11.82
CA TYR A 121 0.45 8.35 -10.78
C TYR A 121 -0.75 9.11 -11.35
N LEU A 122 -1.90 8.95 -10.70
CA LEU A 122 -3.12 9.70 -11.04
C LEU A 122 -3.32 10.80 -10.00
N GLU A 123 -3.70 11.98 -10.45
CA GLU A 123 -4.13 13.08 -9.62
C GLU A 123 -5.64 13.29 -9.74
N PHE A 124 -6.26 13.68 -8.65
CA PHE A 124 -7.62 14.23 -8.59
C PHE A 124 -7.56 15.52 -7.78
N GLU A 125 -8.08 16.62 -8.31
CA GLU A 125 -8.00 17.95 -7.69
C GLU A 125 -6.58 18.35 -7.24
N GLY A 126 -5.58 18.04 -8.07
CA GLY A 126 -4.16 18.33 -7.78
C GLY A 126 -3.54 17.48 -6.67
N THR A 127 -4.26 16.46 -6.16
CA THR A 127 -3.75 15.54 -5.15
C THR A 127 -3.48 14.16 -5.76
N PRO A 128 -2.30 13.56 -5.55
CA PRO A 128 -2.07 12.17 -5.96
C PRO A 128 -3.02 11.20 -5.26
N VAL A 129 -3.72 10.38 -6.03
CA VAL A 129 -4.73 9.43 -5.53
C VAL A 129 -4.39 7.98 -5.82
N VAL A 130 -3.69 7.70 -6.92
CA VAL A 130 -3.24 6.35 -7.32
C VAL A 130 -1.78 6.38 -7.73
N THR A 131 -0.98 5.45 -7.23
CA THR A 131 0.39 5.22 -7.69
C THR A 131 0.50 3.88 -8.40
N CYS A 132 1.30 3.83 -9.46
CA CYS A 132 1.60 2.58 -10.14
C CYS A 132 2.42 1.64 -9.22
N VAL A 133 2.36 0.34 -9.49
CA VAL A 133 3.09 -0.65 -8.68
C VAL A 133 4.41 -1.12 -9.28
N ARG A 134 4.71 -0.66 -10.49
CA ARG A 134 5.92 -1.02 -11.24
C ARG A 134 6.42 0.17 -12.02
N THR A 135 7.70 0.15 -12.36
CA THR A 135 8.29 1.10 -13.29
C THR A 135 8.29 0.55 -14.72
N PHE A 136 8.59 1.42 -15.69
CA PHE A 136 8.49 1.17 -17.13
C PHE A 136 9.77 1.62 -17.84
N GLY A 137 10.06 1.01 -18.98
CA GLY A 137 11.23 1.38 -19.79
C GLY A 137 11.08 2.70 -20.53
N SER A 138 9.84 3.16 -20.75
CA SER A 138 9.55 4.40 -21.48
C SER A 138 8.38 5.18 -20.88
N ALA A 139 8.35 6.49 -21.15
CA ALA A 139 7.23 7.36 -20.80
C ALA A 139 5.93 6.92 -21.50
N ALA A 140 6.04 6.46 -22.76
CA ALA A 140 4.90 6.01 -23.55
C ALA A 140 4.24 4.75 -22.94
N ASP A 141 5.04 3.78 -22.49
CA ASP A 141 4.51 2.57 -21.83
C ASP A 141 3.86 2.90 -20.48
N ALA A 142 4.46 3.84 -19.73
CA ALA A 142 3.89 4.34 -18.49
C ALA A 142 2.54 5.03 -18.75
N ALA A 143 2.47 5.95 -19.71
CA ALA A 143 1.25 6.64 -20.10
C ALA A 143 0.16 5.66 -20.58
N HIS A 144 0.51 4.71 -21.45
CA HIS A 144 -0.42 3.70 -21.95
C HIS A 144 -1.00 2.85 -20.81
N THR A 145 -0.14 2.43 -19.88
CA THR A 145 -0.59 1.68 -18.70
C THR A 145 -1.46 2.53 -17.78
N ALA A 146 -1.14 3.82 -17.61
CA ALA A 146 -1.92 4.74 -16.80
C ALA A 146 -3.34 4.94 -17.37
N SER A 147 -3.47 5.11 -18.70
CA SER A 147 -4.78 5.17 -19.36
C SER A 147 -5.59 3.90 -19.13
N GLY A 148 -4.94 2.74 -19.22
CA GLY A 148 -5.57 1.46 -18.87
C GLY A 148 -6.02 1.39 -17.39
N ALA A 149 -5.27 2.00 -16.48
CA ALA A 149 -5.62 2.08 -15.06
C ALA A 149 -6.82 3.01 -14.81
N VAL A 150 -6.93 4.15 -15.49
CA VAL A 150 -8.10 5.04 -15.41
C VAL A 150 -9.37 4.30 -15.87
N LEU A 151 -9.31 3.64 -17.03
CA LEU A 151 -10.43 2.84 -17.53
C LEU A 151 -10.79 1.69 -16.58
N ALA A 152 -9.77 1.00 -16.05
CA ALA A 152 -9.99 -0.07 -15.09
C ALA A 152 -10.62 0.43 -13.80
N LEU A 153 -10.19 1.59 -13.28
CA LEU A 153 -10.74 2.19 -12.07
C LEU A 153 -12.22 2.51 -12.25
N GLY A 154 -12.58 3.22 -13.32
CA GLY A 154 -13.97 3.59 -13.62
C GLY A 154 -14.92 2.41 -13.82
N GLN A 155 -14.41 1.20 -14.10
CA GLN A 155 -15.19 -0.02 -14.28
C GLN A 155 -14.98 -1.05 -13.16
N ALA A 156 -14.18 -0.73 -12.15
CA ALA A 156 -13.81 -1.70 -11.13
C ALA A 156 -14.96 -2.03 -10.19
N VAL A 157 -15.14 -3.31 -9.90
CA VAL A 157 -16.02 -3.76 -8.82
C VAL A 157 -15.29 -3.59 -7.49
N LEU A 158 -15.88 -2.89 -6.53
CA LEU A 158 -15.35 -2.82 -5.17
C LEU A 158 -15.65 -4.14 -4.45
N ASP A 159 -14.64 -4.76 -3.85
CA ASP A 159 -14.83 -5.86 -2.93
C ASP A 159 -15.67 -5.39 -1.72
N GLU A 160 -16.54 -6.25 -1.19
CA GLU A 160 -17.48 -5.90 -0.10
C GLU A 160 -16.83 -5.83 1.29
N SER A 161 -15.62 -6.40 1.43
CA SER A 161 -14.94 -6.49 2.73
C SER A 161 -13.42 -6.32 2.61
N PRO A 162 -12.76 -5.77 3.63
CA PRO A 162 -11.32 -5.65 3.67
C PRO A 162 -10.65 -7.02 3.80
N ARG A 163 -9.57 -7.24 3.04
CA ARG A 163 -8.70 -8.40 3.22
C ARG A 163 -7.68 -8.11 4.31
N SER A 164 -7.59 -8.99 5.30
CA SER A 164 -6.55 -8.91 6.32
C SER A 164 -5.20 -9.33 5.73
N THR A 165 -4.18 -8.47 5.83
CA THR A 165 -2.82 -8.83 5.40
C THR A 165 -2.05 -9.63 6.46
N SER A 166 -2.65 -9.86 7.63
CA SER A 166 -2.06 -10.73 8.63
C SER A 166 -1.93 -12.14 8.05
N ARG A 167 -0.71 -12.51 7.64
CA ARG A 167 -0.30 -13.91 7.63
C ARG A 167 -0.49 -14.39 9.05
N GLY A 168 -1.61 -15.05 9.29
CA GLY A 168 -1.98 -15.51 10.62
C GLY A 168 -0.85 -16.32 11.21
N ARG A 169 -0.16 -15.75 12.22
CA ARG A 169 0.38 -16.59 13.28
C ARG A 169 -0.85 -17.06 14.04
N LYS A 170 -1.40 -18.18 13.59
CA LYS A 170 -2.44 -18.91 14.31
C LYS A 170 -1.81 -19.27 15.66
N MET A 171 -1.99 -18.41 16.67
CA MET A 171 -1.72 -18.78 18.04
C MET A 171 -2.78 -19.83 18.35
N VAL A 172 -2.40 -21.10 18.20
CA VAL A 172 -3.07 -22.19 18.88
C VAL A 172 -3.03 -21.81 20.36
N ARG A 173 -4.18 -21.42 20.92
CA ARG A 173 -4.36 -21.51 22.35
C ARG A 173 -4.32 -23.00 22.64
N VAL A 174 -3.22 -23.47 23.23
CA VAL A 174 -3.23 -24.75 23.93
C VAL A 174 -4.09 -24.49 25.15
N ASP A 175 -5.31 -24.99 25.11
CA ASP A 175 -6.15 -25.13 26.28
C ASP A 175 -5.56 -26.29 27.09
N GLU A 176 -4.69 -25.97 28.05
CA GLU A 176 -4.20 -26.93 29.03
C GLU A 176 -5.17 -26.91 30.22
N SER A 177 -6.36 -27.48 30.02
CA SER A 177 -7.33 -27.71 31.09
C SER A 177 -8.26 -28.87 30.73
N ALA A 178 -7.73 -30.10 30.77
CA ALA A 178 -8.45 -31.28 31.24
C ALA A 178 -7.52 -32.50 31.20
N HIS A 179 -7.11 -32.99 32.37
CA HIS A 179 -7.27 -34.39 32.77
C HIS A 179 -6.71 -34.53 34.20
N ALA A 180 -7.50 -34.01 35.15
CA ALA A 180 -7.59 -34.66 36.43
C ALA A 180 -8.45 -35.93 36.25
N SER A 181 -8.06 -36.98 36.98
CA SER A 181 -8.77 -38.24 37.21
C SER A 181 -8.60 -39.36 36.18
N VAL A 182 -7.70 -40.30 36.49
CA VAL A 182 -7.92 -41.75 36.40
C VAL A 182 -7.16 -42.40 37.58
N TRP A 183 -7.93 -42.89 38.56
CA TRP A 183 -7.69 -43.93 39.59
C TRP A 183 -6.37 -44.00 40.34
#